data_AF-A0A259CAD7-F1
#
_entry.id   AF-A0A259CAD7-F1
#
_cell.length_a   1.000
_cell.length_b   1.000
_cell.length_c   1.000
_cell.angle_alpha   90.00
_cell.angle_beta   90.00
_cell.angle_gamma   90.00
#
_symmetry.space_group_name_H-M   'P 1'
#
loop_
_entity.id
_entity.type
_entity.pdbx_description
1 polymer ?
#
loop_
_entity_poly.entity_id
_entity_poly.type
_entity_poly.pdbx_seq_one_letter_code
_entity_poly.pdbx_strand_id
1 'polypeptide(L)'
;MSRDGGLRWLCWLIAGPTIWAAAFAAAYGMHGVGCALGWPAVMLGPVSLQRAVIALVCLIGVLACLALLARVRAHLGPDATIPRWGLWIGAGATAFTLAPALVASTC
;
A
#
# COMPACT_ATOMS: atom_id res chain seq x y z
N MET A 1 16.43 -3.52 25.77
CA MET A 1 16.39 -2.78 24.49
C MET A 1 16.81 -1.34 24.78
N SER A 2 17.85 -0.80 24.12
CA SER A 2 18.13 0.66 24.21
C SER A 2 16.92 1.45 23.68
N ARG A 3 16.65 2.66 24.18
CA ARG A 3 15.53 3.51 23.71
C ARG A 3 15.50 3.63 22.17
N ASP A 4 16.67 3.81 21.57
CA ASP A 4 16.82 3.93 20.11
C ASP A 4 16.52 2.62 19.37
N GLY A 5 16.86 1.47 19.98
CA GLY A 5 16.53 0.15 19.44
C GLY A 5 15.02 -0.14 19.49
N GLY A 6 14.36 0.27 20.59
CA GLY A 6 12.92 0.11 20.76
C GLY A 6 12.12 0.93 19.75
N LEU A 7 12.49 2.20 19.54
CA LEU A 7 11.81 3.07 18.57
C LEU A 7 11.98 2.55 17.14
N ARG A 8 13.20 2.13 16.77
CA ARG A 8 13.45 1.55 15.43
C ARG A 8 12.63 0.30 15.20
N TRP A 9 12.53 -0.59 16.19
CA TRP A 9 11.69 -1.78 16.10
C TRP A 9 10.22 -1.42 15.91
N LEU A 10 9.72 -0.42 16.66
CA LEU A 10 8.34 0.06 16.52
C LEU A 10 8.07 0.63 15.13
N CYS A 11 8.98 1.42 14.57
CA CYS A 11 8.87 1.94 13.20
C CYS A 11 8.73 0.82 12.17
N TRP A 12 9.54 -0.25 12.30
CA TRP A 12 9.43 -1.42 11.44
C TRP A 12 8.11 -2.17 11.62
N LEU A 13 7.62 -2.28 12.87
CA LEU A 13 6.35 -2.93 13.17
C LEU A 13 5.17 -2.25 12.48
N ILE A 14 5.10 -0.92 12.55
CA ILE A 14 3.97 -0.14 12.03
C ILE A 14 4.11 0.25 10.56
N ALA A 15 5.26 -0.03 9.92
CA ALA A 15 5.53 0.36 8.53
C ALA A 15 4.46 -0.20 7.56
N GLY A 16 4.12 -1.48 7.67
CA GLY A 16 3.11 -2.11 6.81
C GLY A 16 1.72 -1.45 6.90
N PRO A 17 1.12 -1.35 8.10
CA PRO A 17 -0.13 -0.64 8.30
C PRO A 17 -0.10 0.83 7.86
N THR A 18 1.03 1.51 8.05
CA THR A 18 1.20 2.92 7.63
C THR A 18 1.20 3.04 6.10
N ILE A 19 1.91 2.15 5.40
CA ILE A 19 1.92 2.10 3.93
C ILE A 19 0.51 1.81 3.41
N TRP A 20 -0.20 0.85 4.01
CA TRP A 20 -1.59 0.57 3.66
C TRP A 20 -2.49 1.79 3.82
N ALA A 21 -2.43 2.47 4.98
CA ALA A 21 -3.25 3.65 5.24
C ALA A 21 -2.97 4.77 4.23
N ALA A 22 -1.70 5.01 3.90
CA ALA A 22 -1.32 5.99 2.89
C ALA A 22 -1.81 5.61 1.49
N ALA A 23 -1.65 4.35 1.08
CA ALA A 23 -2.13 3.86 -0.21
C ALA A 23 -3.66 3.93 -0.32
N PHE A 24 -4.38 3.58 0.75
CA PHE A 24 -5.83 3.67 0.82
C PHE A 24 -6.30 5.12 0.67
N ALA A 25 -5.74 6.05 1.45
CA ALA A 25 -6.07 7.47 1.38
C ALA A 25 -5.77 8.06 -0.01
N ALA A 26 -4.60 7.73 -0.57
CA ALA A 26 -4.23 8.17 -1.92
C ALA A 26 -5.17 7.63 -2.99
N ALA A 27 -5.51 6.34 -2.95
CA ALA A 27 -6.40 5.73 -3.93
C ALA A 27 -7.80 6.36 -3.88
N TYR A 28 -8.37 6.55 -2.68
CA TYR A 28 -9.70 7.15 -2.54
C TYR A 28 -9.72 8.65 -2.88
N GLY A 29 -8.67 9.39 -2.53
CA GLY A 29 -8.51 10.79 -2.93
C GLY A 29 -8.43 10.94 -4.45
N MET A 30 -7.57 10.13 -5.09
CA MET A 30 -7.45 10.10 -6.55
C MET A 30 -8.72 9.60 -7.22
N HIS A 31 -9.48 8.71 -6.56
CA HIS A 31 -10.77 8.27 -7.06
C HIS A 31 -11.74 9.44 -7.21
N GLY A 32 -11.88 10.27 -6.16
CA GLY A 32 -12.76 11.45 -6.18
C GLY A 32 -12.32 12.48 -7.22
N VAL A 33 -11.01 12.75 -7.30
CA VAL A 33 -10.43 13.62 -8.34
C VAL A 33 -10.77 13.07 -9.73
N GLY A 34 -10.61 11.77 -9.95
CA GLY A 34 -10.88 11.16 -11.23
C GLY A 34 -12.36 11.13 -11.63
N CYS A 35 -13.28 10.96 -10.67
CA CYS A 35 -14.71 11.11 -10.97
C CYS A 35 -15.03 12.55 -11.39
N ALA A 36 -14.48 13.57 -10.70
CA ALA A 36 -14.71 14.98 -11.04
C ALA A 36 -14.10 15.38 -12.39
N LEU A 37 -12.98 14.77 -12.79
CA LEU A 37 -12.26 15.06 -14.02
C LEU A 37 -12.62 14.11 -15.19
N GLY A 38 -13.58 13.20 -15.01
CA GLY A 38 -14.03 12.29 -16.08
C GLY A 38 -13.02 11.20 -16.48
N TRP A 39 -12.08 10.83 -15.60
CA TRP A 39 -11.10 9.76 -15.85
C TRP A 39 -11.71 8.38 -16.19
N PRO A 40 -12.92 8.03 -15.72
CA PRO A 40 -13.57 6.80 -16.18
C PRO A 40 -13.82 6.74 -17.69
N ALA A 41 -13.95 7.89 -18.38
CA ALA A 41 -14.18 7.95 -19.83
C ALA A 41 -12.89 7.95 -20.66
N VAL A 42 -11.73 8.23 -20.04
CA VAL A 42 -10.44 8.27 -20.71
C VAL A 42 -9.85 6.86 -20.74
N MET A 43 -9.75 6.26 -21.93
CA MET A 43 -9.22 4.91 -22.10
C MET A 43 -7.71 4.92 -22.36
N LEU A 44 -6.98 4.05 -21.68
CA LEU A 44 -5.56 3.74 -21.88
C LEU A 44 -5.42 2.30 -22.42
N GLY A 45 -5.97 2.06 -23.61
CA GLY A 45 -6.10 0.71 -24.16
C GLY A 45 -7.28 -0.04 -23.54
N PRO A 46 -7.08 -1.22 -22.91
CA PRO A 46 -8.19 -2.02 -22.36
C PRO A 46 -8.71 -1.54 -21.01
N VAL A 47 -8.06 -0.55 -20.38
CA VAL A 47 -8.42 -0.04 -19.05
C VAL A 47 -8.62 1.47 -19.08
N SER A 48 -9.49 1.99 -18.20
CA SER A 48 -9.63 3.44 -18.02
C SER A 48 -8.46 4.04 -17.23
N LEU A 49 -8.23 5.33 -17.41
CA LEU A 49 -7.26 6.11 -16.63
C LEU A 49 -7.54 5.96 -15.12
N GLN A 50 -8.82 5.98 -14.72
CA GLN A 50 -9.24 5.74 -13.34
C GLN A 50 -8.67 4.43 -12.78
N ARG A 51 -8.87 3.32 -13.50
CA ARG A 51 -8.40 2.00 -13.08
C ARG A 51 -6.87 1.92 -13.09
N ALA A 52 -6.22 2.54 -14.06
CA ALA A 52 -4.77 2.58 -14.15
C ALA A 52 -4.13 3.31 -12.95
N VAL A 53 -4.68 4.46 -12.54
CA VAL A 53 -4.18 5.21 -11.39
C VAL A 53 -4.36 4.43 -10.09
N ILE A 54 -5.54 3.84 -9.86
CA ILE A 54 -5.80 3.03 -8.65
C ILE A 54 -4.89 1.80 -8.63
N ALA A 55 -4.68 1.14 -9.78
CA ALA A 55 -3.77 0.01 -9.91
C ALA A 55 -2.33 0.41 -9.59
N LEU A 56 -1.89 1.58 -10.06
CA LEU A 56 -0.56 2.11 -9.79
C LEU A 56 -0.35 2.38 -8.30
N VAL A 57 -1.31 3.01 -7.62
CA VAL A 57 -1.25 3.24 -6.16
C VAL A 57 -1.17 1.92 -5.39
N CYS A 58 -2.00 0.94 -5.76
CA CYS A 58 -1.96 -0.40 -5.17
C CYS A 58 -0.59 -1.07 -5.37
N LEU A 59 -0.08 -1.05 -6.60
CA LEU A 59 1.22 -1.62 -6.93
C LEU A 59 2.35 -0.98 -6.14
N ILE A 60 2.38 0.35 -6.04
CA ILE A 60 3.39 1.08 -5.24
C ILE A 60 3.32 0.66 -3.77
N GLY A 61 2.12 0.60 -3.18
CA GLY A 61 1.95 0.19 -1.78
C GLY A 61 2.43 -1.24 -1.52
N VAL A 62 2.06 -2.18 -2.39
CA VAL A 62 2.50 -3.58 -2.29
C VAL A 62 4.01 -3.69 -2.46
N LEU A 63 4.58 -3.07 -3.50
CA LEU A 63 6.03 -3.11 -3.75
C LEU A 63 6.82 -2.46 -2.61
N ALA A 64 6.32 -1.38 -2.00
CA ALA A 64 6.94 -0.77 -0.83
C ALA A 64 7.00 -1.74 0.35
N CYS A 65 5.89 -2.44 0.66
CA CYS A 65 5.87 -3.47 1.69
C CYS A 65 6.84 -4.62 1.39
N LEU A 66 6.87 -5.11 0.14
CA LEU A 66 7.77 -6.20 -0.27
C LEU A 66 9.25 -5.78 -0.22
N ALA A 67 9.58 -4.55 -0.64
CA ALA A 67 10.93 -4.02 -0.55
C ALA A 67 11.41 -3.90 0.91
N LEU A 68 10.54 -3.49 1.83
CA LEU A 68 10.82 -3.49 3.26
C LEU A 68 10.94 -4.92 3.82
N LEU A 69 10.10 -5.84 3.36
CA LEU A 69 10.14 -7.25 3.76
C LEU A 69 11.48 -7.91 3.42
N ALA A 70 12.06 -7.57 2.26
CA ALA A 70 13.38 -8.04 1.86
C ALA A 70 14.52 -7.53 2.76
N ARG A 71 14.30 -6.40 3.45
CA ARG A 71 15.33 -5.70 4.25
C ARG A 71 15.17 -5.90 5.76
N VAL A 72 13.97 -6.21 6.26
CA VAL A 72 13.67 -6.23 7.70
C VAL A 72 14.58 -7.14 8.51
N ARG A 73 14.93 -8.33 7.98
CA ARG A 73 15.81 -9.29 8.65
C ARG A 73 17.25 -8.77 8.77
N ALA A 74 17.74 -8.04 7.77
CA ALA A 74 19.07 -7.43 7.81
C ALA A 74 19.16 -6.31 8.86
N HIS A 75 18.05 -5.62 9.13
CA HIS A 75 18.01 -4.50 10.09
C HIS A 75 17.70 -4.91 11.54
N LEU A 76 16.90 -5.97 11.74
CA LEU A 76 16.42 -6.37 13.07
C LEU A 76 16.91 -7.74 13.54
N GLY A 77 17.53 -8.55 12.68
CA GLY A 77 18.03 -9.86 13.06
C GLY A 77 16.91 -10.80 13.57
N PRO A 78 17.10 -11.47 14.73
CA PRO A 78 16.10 -12.38 15.32
C PRO A 78 14.75 -11.71 15.66
N ASP A 79 14.76 -10.41 15.97
CA ASP A 79 13.56 -9.67 16.40
C ASP A 79 12.65 -9.25 15.24
N ALA A 80 13.00 -9.62 14.01
CA ALA A 80 12.29 -9.27 12.79
C ALA A 80 10.92 -9.97 12.63
N THR A 81 10.65 -11.04 13.39
CA THR A 81 9.47 -11.89 13.16
C THR A 81 8.15 -11.13 13.21
N ILE A 82 7.92 -10.32 14.26
CA ILE A 82 6.67 -9.57 14.42
C ILE A 82 6.57 -8.42 13.38
N PRO A 83 7.61 -7.58 13.17
CA PRO A 83 7.57 -6.58 12.10
C PRO A 83 7.36 -7.16 10.70
N ARG A 84 7.89 -8.36 10.42
CA ARG A 84 7.67 -9.06 9.15
C ARG A 84 6.20 -9.39 8.93
N TRP A 85 5.48 -9.79 9.97
CA TRP A 85 4.02 -9.97 9.90
C TRP A 85 3.30 -8.64 9.69
N GLY A 86 3.72 -7.55 10.34
CA GLY A 86 3.17 -6.21 10.10
C GLY A 86 3.28 -5.80 8.62
N LEU A 87 4.42 -6.06 7.98
CA LEU A 87 4.63 -5.82 6.54
C LEU A 87 3.75 -6.70 5.65
N TRP A 88 3.59 -7.98 5.98
CA TRP A 88 2.66 -8.87 5.26
C TRP A 88 1.20 -8.44 5.39
N ILE A 89 0.79 -8.01 6.59
CA ILE A 89 -0.54 -7.45 6.84
C ILE A 89 -0.74 -6.20 5.98
N GLY A 90 0.25 -5.30 5.92
CA GLY A 90 0.19 -4.11 5.07
C GLY A 90 0.04 -4.45 3.58
N ALA A 91 0.84 -5.39 3.07
CA ALA A 91 0.75 -5.84 1.68
C ALA A 91 -0.60 -6.49 1.37
N GLY A 92 -1.04 -7.42 2.21
CA GLY A 92 -2.31 -8.14 2.06
C GLY A 92 -3.51 -7.20 2.15
N ALA A 93 -3.53 -6.30 3.13
CA ALA A 93 -4.59 -5.30 3.29
C ALA A 93 -4.64 -4.35 2.08
N THR A 94 -3.50 -3.89 1.57
CA THR A 94 -3.43 -3.03 0.37
C THR A 94 -4.02 -3.73 -0.85
N ALA A 95 -3.57 -4.96 -1.12
CA ALA A 95 -4.08 -5.73 -2.25
C ALA A 95 -5.58 -6.02 -2.11
N PHE A 96 -6.04 -6.45 -0.93
CA PHE A 96 -7.42 -6.81 -0.69
C PHE A 96 -8.37 -5.60 -0.75
N THR A 97 -8.01 -4.49 -0.11
CA THR A 97 -8.89 -3.30 -0.05
C THR A 97 -8.97 -2.53 -1.36
N LEU A 98 -7.90 -2.54 -2.17
CA LEU A 98 -7.88 -1.85 -3.46
C LEU A 98 -8.35 -2.73 -4.64
N ALA A 99 -8.39 -4.05 -4.49
CA ALA A 99 -8.89 -4.95 -5.53
C ALA A 99 -10.33 -4.64 -5.99
N PRO A 100 -11.33 -4.41 -5.10
CA PRO A 100 -12.68 -4.04 -5.52
C PRO A 100 -12.73 -2.77 -6.37
N ALA A 101 -11.88 -1.78 -6.07
CA ALA A 101 -11.82 -0.51 -6.81
C ALA A 101 -11.28 -0.67 -8.25
N LEU A 102 -10.70 -1.83 -8.57
CA LEU A 102 -10.26 -2.17 -9.93
C LEU A 102 -11.34 -2.82 -10.77
N VAL A 103 -12.45 -3.28 -10.18
CA VAL A 103 -13.53 -4.00 -10.87
C VAL A 103 -14.85 -3.24 -10.80
N ALA A 104 -15.23 -2.74 -9.62
CA ALA A 104 -16.47 -2.00 -9.42
C ALA A 104 -16.40 -0.60 -10.05
N SER A 105 -17.40 -0.25 -10.85
CA SER A 105 -17.68 1.12 -11.27
C SER A 105 -18.41 1.84 -10.13
N THR A 106 -17.76 2.84 -9.53
CA THR A 106 -18.34 3.65 -8.44
C THR A 106 -18.40 5.14 -8.76
N CYS A 107 -17.89 5.53 -9.93
CA CYS A 107 -18.44 6.62 -10.73
C CYS A 107 -19.30 5.93 -11.83
#